data_AF-A0A660KVS1-F1
#
_entry.id   AF-A0A660KVS1-F1
#
_cell.length_a   1.000
_cell.length_b   1.000
_cell.length_c   1.000
_cell.angle_alpha   90.00
_cell.angle_beta   90.00
_cell.angle_gamma   90.00
#
_symmetry.space_group_name_H-M   'P 1'
#
loop_
_entity.id
_entity.type
_entity.pdbx_description
1 polymer ?
#
loop_
_entity_poly.entity_id
_entity_poly.type
_entity_poly.pdbx_seq_one_letter_code
_entity_poly.pdbx_strand_id
1 'polypeptide(L)'
;MTRNATTIHFTDELVKEVDERGPRNLVVDRDLSRLYMLYKRALANLKLTLNDARFIYEAIRGMSFEVPRVHTSALLAASIKGAILERGLDKAFGIDGNAFVERVRRWDEIASLAVIDAVERLSYGKAFEGVDEEEALREAFQIRG
;
A
#
# COMPACT_ATOMS: atom_id res chain seq x y z
N MET A 1 -19.85 9.44 -23.72
CA MET A 1 -19.38 9.06 -22.37
C MET A 1 -18.65 10.25 -21.76
N THR A 2 -19.30 10.94 -20.83
CA THR A 2 -18.69 12.02 -20.05
C THR A 2 -17.68 11.36 -19.11
N ARG A 3 -16.38 11.57 -19.34
CA ARG A 3 -15.35 11.20 -18.36
C ARG A 3 -15.56 12.10 -17.16
N ASN A 4 -15.85 11.52 -15.98
CA ASN A 4 -15.82 12.28 -14.74
C ASN A 4 -14.44 12.91 -14.62
N ALA A 5 -14.38 14.24 -14.50
CA ALA A 5 -13.13 14.94 -14.27
C ALA A 5 -12.70 14.68 -12.82
N THR A 6 -11.84 13.68 -12.62
CA THR A 6 -11.15 13.49 -11.34
C THR A 6 -10.07 14.56 -11.22
N THR A 7 -10.20 15.45 -10.24
CA THR A 7 -9.12 16.39 -9.90
C THR A 7 -8.02 15.62 -9.17
N ILE A 8 -6.80 15.65 -9.71
CA ILE A 8 -5.61 15.07 -9.09
C ILE A 8 -4.72 16.22 -8.64
N HIS A 9 -4.26 16.17 -7.40
CA HIS A 9 -3.32 17.13 -6.85
C HIS A 9 -1.91 16.56 -6.97
N PHE A 10 -1.00 17.34 -7.55
CA PHE A 10 0.42 17.02 -7.65
C PHE A 10 1.22 18.06 -6.87
N THR A 11 2.40 17.68 -6.36
CA THR A 11 3.38 18.66 -5.90
C THR A 11 3.97 19.41 -7.10
N ASP A 12 4.52 20.59 -6.86
CA ASP A 12 5.13 21.40 -7.92
C ASP A 12 6.27 20.66 -8.63
N GLU A 13 7.03 19.85 -7.88
CA GLU A 13 8.10 19.01 -8.43
C GLU A 13 7.55 17.96 -9.40
N LEU A 14 6.47 17.26 -9.02
CA LEU A 14 5.88 16.23 -9.87
C LEU A 14 5.19 16.83 -11.11
N VAL A 15 4.60 18.02 -10.99
CA VAL A 15 4.08 18.76 -12.16
C VAL A 15 5.19 19.03 -13.16
N LYS A 16 6.34 19.50 -12.68
CA LYS A 16 7.51 19.77 -13.52
C LYS A 16 8.00 18.50 -14.23
N GLU A 17 8.13 17.38 -13.52
CA GLU A 17 8.55 16.11 -14.12
C GLU A 17 7.56 15.61 -15.20
N VAL A 18 6.26 15.73 -14.95
CA VAL A 18 5.22 15.34 -15.92
C VAL A 18 5.30 16.23 -17.17
N ASP A 19 5.51 17.53 -16.99
CA ASP A 19 5.64 18.49 -18.10
C ASP A 19 6.85 18.21 -18.98
N GLU A 20 7.99 17.88 -18.37
CA GLU A 20 9.23 17.54 -19.09
C GLU A 20 9.09 16.26 -19.92
N ARG A 21 8.22 15.34 -19.53
CA ARG A 21 8.00 14.05 -20.21
C ARG A 21 7.04 14.11 -21.40
N GLY A 22 6.26 15.18 -21.55
CA GLY A 22 5.37 15.40 -22.70
C GLY A 22 3.90 15.62 -22.34
N PRO A 23 2.94 15.24 -23.21
CA PRO A 23 1.52 15.54 -22.98
C PRO A 23 1.01 14.95 -21.67
N ARG A 24 0.65 15.84 -20.72
CA ARG A 24 0.29 15.51 -19.33
C ARG A 24 -0.68 14.33 -19.22
N ASN A 25 -1.74 14.31 -20.03
CA ASN A 25 -2.79 13.29 -19.95
C ASN A 25 -2.31 11.88 -20.32
N LEU A 26 -1.47 11.74 -21.35
CA LEU A 26 -1.00 10.43 -21.82
C LEU A 26 0.17 9.91 -20.98
N VAL A 27 1.04 10.80 -20.50
CA VAL A 27 2.17 10.44 -19.64
C VAL A 27 1.67 9.96 -18.29
N VAL A 28 0.80 10.73 -17.63
CA VAL A 28 0.24 10.38 -16.32
C VAL A 28 -0.51 9.05 -16.37
N ASP A 29 -1.37 8.83 -17.37
CA ASP A 29 -2.14 7.60 -17.51
C ASP A 29 -1.24 6.35 -17.63
N ARG A 30 -0.19 6.45 -18.45
CA ARG A 30 0.77 5.35 -18.65
C ARG A 30 1.63 5.11 -17.42
N ASP A 31 2.10 6.16 -16.77
CA ASP A 31 2.97 6.05 -15.60
C ASP A 31 2.21 5.47 -14.40
N LEU A 32 0.98 5.95 -14.15
CA LEU A 32 0.09 5.36 -13.14
C LEU A 32 -0.26 3.90 -13.46
N SER A 33 -0.60 3.60 -14.71
CA SER A 33 -0.89 2.22 -15.12
C SER A 33 0.28 1.28 -14.86
N ARG A 34 1.51 1.70 -15.20
CA ARG A 34 2.73 0.92 -14.94
C ARG A 34 2.99 0.77 -13.45
N LEU A 35 2.80 1.83 -12.67
CA LEU A 35 2.97 1.82 -11.22
C LEU A 35 2.00 0.82 -10.56
N TYR A 36 0.71 0.88 -10.89
CA TYR A 36 -0.28 -0.05 -10.33
C TYR A 36 -0.02 -1.50 -10.75
N MET A 37 0.43 -1.73 -12.00
CA MET A 37 0.87 -3.07 -12.42
C MET A 37 2.13 -3.54 -11.68
N LEU A 38 3.04 -2.63 -11.32
CA LEU A 38 4.22 -2.94 -10.53
C LEU A 38 3.83 -3.33 -9.10
N TYR A 39 2.96 -2.55 -8.44
CA TYR A 39 2.46 -2.87 -7.10
C TYR A 39 1.69 -4.19 -7.06
N LYS A 40 0.82 -4.44 -8.05
CA LYS A 40 0.09 -5.71 -8.16
C LYS A 40 1.04 -6.90 -8.22
N ARG A 41 2.13 -6.80 -8.99
CA ARG A 41 3.15 -7.87 -9.08
C ARG A 41 3.94 -8.01 -7.79
N ALA A 42 4.31 -6.90 -7.16
CA ALA A 42 5.06 -6.90 -5.91
C ALA A 42 4.25 -7.60 -4.79
N LEU A 43 2.98 -7.24 -4.62
CA LEU A 43 2.08 -7.88 -3.65
C LEU A 43 1.94 -9.38 -3.89
N ALA A 44 1.72 -9.80 -5.14
CA ALA A 44 1.64 -11.21 -5.48
C ALA A 44 2.94 -11.99 -5.17
N ASN A 45 4.10 -11.35 -5.29
CA ASN A 45 5.40 -11.96 -5.00
C ASN A 45 5.68 -12.10 -3.50
N LEU A 46 5.07 -11.27 -2.65
CA LEU A 46 5.21 -11.37 -1.20
C LEU A 46 4.57 -12.63 -0.61
N LYS A 47 3.62 -13.24 -1.34
CA LYS A 47 2.88 -14.45 -0.91
C LYS A 47 2.29 -14.30 0.50
N LEU A 48 1.73 -13.13 0.79
CA LEU A 48 1.06 -12.86 2.05
C LEU A 48 -0.18 -13.75 2.19
N THR A 49 -0.37 -14.30 3.38
CA THR A 49 -1.62 -14.95 3.75
C THR A 49 -2.68 -13.92 4.11
N LEU A 50 -3.96 -14.33 4.18
CA LEU A 50 -5.03 -13.46 4.65
C LEU A 50 -4.76 -12.92 6.07
N ASN A 51 -4.16 -13.76 6.93
CA ASN A 51 -3.82 -13.36 8.28
C ASN A 51 -2.68 -12.32 8.30
N ASP A 52 -1.66 -12.47 7.44
CA ASP A 52 -0.61 -11.47 7.27
C ASP A 52 -1.20 -10.12 6.84
N ALA A 53 -2.10 -10.11 5.86
CA ALA A 53 -2.74 -8.90 5.36
C ALA A 53 -3.61 -8.21 6.41
N ARG A 54 -4.43 -8.97 7.16
CA ARG A 54 -5.24 -8.43 8.25
C ARG A 54 -4.38 -7.82 9.34
N PHE A 55 -3.30 -8.51 9.72
CA PHE A 55 -2.34 -8.02 10.70
C PHE A 55 -1.67 -6.71 10.25
N ILE A 56 -1.20 -6.64 9.00
CA ILE A 56 -0.61 -5.42 8.44
C ILE A 56 -1.63 -4.27 8.41
N TYR A 57 -2.84 -4.55 7.91
CA TYR A 57 -3.91 -3.56 7.83
C TYR A 57 -4.20 -2.97 9.21
N GLU A 58 -4.40 -3.80 10.23
CA GLU A 58 -4.61 -3.32 11.61
C GLU A 58 -3.40 -2.57 12.18
N ALA A 59 -2.18 -2.99 11.82
CA ALA A 59 -0.96 -2.37 12.30
C ALA A 59 -0.79 -0.93 11.80
N ILE A 60 -1.20 -0.62 10.57
CA ILE A 60 -0.89 0.68 9.94
C ILE A 60 -2.11 1.44 9.39
N ARG A 61 -3.34 0.90 9.49
CA ARG A 61 -4.55 1.65 9.11
C ARG A 61 -4.65 2.95 9.91
N GLY A 62 -5.00 4.04 9.24
CA GLY A 62 -5.06 5.38 9.84
C GLY A 62 -3.71 6.08 10.02
N MET A 63 -2.59 5.45 9.65
CA MET A 63 -1.32 6.16 9.50
C MET A 63 -1.32 6.91 8.16
N SER A 64 -0.84 8.15 8.17
CA SER A 64 -0.58 8.92 6.94
C SER A 64 0.89 8.75 6.54
N PHE A 65 1.13 8.17 5.38
CA PHE A 65 2.46 8.03 4.81
C PHE A 65 2.67 9.12 3.74
N GLU A 66 2.87 10.37 4.18
CA GLU A 66 3.07 11.49 3.24
C GLU A 66 4.32 11.31 2.34
N VAL A 67 4.08 11.33 1.04
CA VAL A 67 5.10 11.52 -0.01
C VAL A 67 5.56 12.99 0.06
N PRO A 68 6.88 13.31 0.06
CA PRO A 68 7.96 12.61 -0.62
C PRO A 68 9.01 12.00 0.31
N ARG A 69 8.64 11.51 1.50
CA ARG A 69 9.66 11.04 2.45
C ARG A 69 10.22 9.69 2.02
N VAL A 70 11.45 9.75 1.50
CA VAL A 70 12.37 8.71 0.97
C VAL A 70 12.64 7.49 1.90
N HIS A 71 11.86 7.29 2.96
CA HIS A 71 12.07 6.23 3.95
C HIS A 71 10.79 5.50 4.37
N THR A 72 9.71 5.60 3.59
CA THR A 72 8.41 4.98 3.88
C THR A 72 8.52 3.47 4.11
N SER A 73 9.43 2.79 3.37
CA SER A 73 9.72 1.37 3.54
C SER A 73 10.39 1.04 4.87
N ALA A 74 11.37 1.83 5.30
CA ALA A 74 12.03 1.66 6.60
C ALA A 74 11.06 1.94 7.77
N LEU A 75 10.14 2.89 7.57
CA LEU A 75 9.09 3.21 8.54
C LEU A 75 8.05 2.09 8.64
N LEU A 76 7.72 1.38 7.56
CA LEU A 76 6.73 0.29 7.60
C LEU A 76 7.07 -0.78 8.66
N ALA A 77 8.30 -1.28 8.68
CA ALA A 77 8.73 -2.26 9.67
C ALA A 77 8.73 -1.69 11.10
N ALA A 78 9.11 -0.42 11.25
CA ALA A 78 9.09 0.27 12.54
C ALA A 78 7.65 0.48 13.05
N SER A 79 6.72 0.87 12.17
CA SER A 79 5.29 1.05 12.47
C SER A 79 4.64 -0.26 12.90
N ILE A 80 4.93 -1.36 12.19
CA ILE A 80 4.46 -2.69 12.58
C ILE A 80 5.03 -3.10 13.94
N LYS A 81 6.32 -2.87 14.18
CA LYS A 81 6.94 -3.13 15.48
C LYS A 81 6.29 -2.31 16.59
N GLY A 82 6.01 -1.02 16.35
CA GLY A 82 5.29 -0.16 17.28
C GLY A 82 3.91 -0.72 17.62
N ALA A 83 3.14 -1.11 16.60
CA ALA A 83 1.83 -1.71 16.78
C ALA A 83 1.87 -3.02 17.59
N ILE A 84 2.88 -3.86 17.40
CA ILE A 84 3.09 -5.06 18.23
C ILE A 84 3.33 -4.66 19.69
N LEU A 85 4.24 -3.71 19.95
CA LEU A 85 4.60 -3.32 21.31
C LEU A 85 3.46 -2.62 22.06
N GLU A 86 2.70 -1.76 21.37
CA GLU A 86 1.65 -0.95 21.98
C GLU A 86 0.31 -1.69 22.08
N ARG A 87 -0.04 -2.51 21.07
CA ARG A 87 -1.37 -3.11 20.93
C ARG A 87 -1.37 -4.64 21.03
N GLY A 88 -0.20 -5.29 21.07
CA GLY A 88 -0.10 -6.76 21.18
C GLY A 88 -0.71 -7.49 19.99
N LEU A 89 -0.66 -6.90 18.80
CA LEU A 89 -1.33 -7.45 17.60
C LEU A 89 -0.79 -8.82 17.20
N ASP A 90 0.49 -9.10 17.45
CA ASP A 90 1.11 -10.39 17.22
C ASP A 90 0.36 -11.52 17.96
N LYS A 91 -0.02 -11.29 19.22
CA LYS A 91 -0.82 -12.23 20.01
C LYS A 91 -2.26 -12.32 19.53
N ALA A 92 -2.87 -11.18 19.19
CA ALA A 92 -4.26 -11.14 18.72
C ALA A 92 -4.45 -11.93 17.42
N PHE A 93 -3.45 -11.93 16.54
CA PHE A 93 -3.48 -12.62 15.24
C PHE A 93 -2.69 -13.94 15.21
N GLY A 94 -2.08 -14.36 16.34
CA GLY A 94 -1.30 -15.59 16.42
C GLY A 94 -0.07 -15.61 15.49
N ILE A 95 0.59 -14.47 15.32
CA ILE A 95 1.76 -14.27 14.45
C ILE A 95 3.03 -14.17 15.31
N ASP A 96 4.15 -14.73 14.84
CA ASP A 96 5.46 -14.42 15.41
C ASP A 96 5.87 -12.99 14.99
N GLY A 97 5.60 -12.03 15.87
CA GLY A 97 5.83 -10.61 15.60
C GLY A 97 7.28 -10.27 15.25
N ASN A 98 8.26 -10.94 15.88
CA ASN A 98 9.68 -10.67 15.61
C ASN A 98 10.08 -11.22 14.25
N ALA A 99 9.71 -12.47 13.93
CA ALA A 99 9.95 -13.04 12.61
C ALA A 99 9.25 -12.25 11.51
N PHE A 100 8.03 -11.76 11.78
CA PHE A 100 7.29 -10.93 10.84
C PHE A 100 7.99 -9.60 10.56
N VAL A 101 8.42 -8.87 11.60
CA VAL A 101 9.14 -7.59 11.44
C VAL A 101 10.44 -7.78 10.67
N GLU A 102 11.19 -8.85 10.94
CA GLU A 102 12.42 -9.17 10.19
C GLU A 102 12.13 -9.53 8.72
N ARG A 103 10.99 -10.15 8.44
CA ARG A 103 10.53 -10.40 7.07
C ARG A 103 10.21 -9.08 6.34
N VAL A 104 9.51 -8.15 7.00
CA VAL A 104 9.19 -6.83 6.43
C VAL A 104 10.45 -6.01 6.16
N ARG A 105 11.44 -6.04 7.06
CA ARG A 105 12.73 -5.34 6.89
C ARG A 105 13.52 -5.77 5.66
N ARG A 106 13.24 -6.96 5.13
CA ARG A 106 13.90 -7.51 3.94
C ARG A 106 13.14 -7.20 2.65
N TRP A 107 11.94 -6.63 2.73
CA TRP A 107 11.22 -6.20 1.55
C TRP A 107 11.95 -5.05 0.88
N ASP A 108 11.98 -5.06 -0.44
CA ASP A 108 12.43 -3.90 -1.18
C ASP A 108 11.42 -2.74 -1.04
N GLU A 109 11.84 -1.58 -1.51
CA GLU A 109 11.03 -0.36 -1.44
C GLU A 109 9.71 -0.50 -2.20
N ILE A 110 9.71 -1.17 -3.36
CA ILE A 110 8.53 -1.35 -4.20
C ILE A 110 7.49 -2.20 -3.47
N ALA A 111 7.91 -3.32 -2.88
CA ALA A 111 7.04 -4.20 -2.11
C ALA A 111 6.45 -3.49 -0.89
N SER A 112 7.26 -2.69 -0.21
CA SER A 112 6.81 -1.91 0.95
C SER A 112 5.78 -0.85 0.57
N LEU A 113 6.02 -0.11 -0.52
CA LEU A 113 5.06 0.88 -1.04
C LEU A 113 3.78 0.22 -1.54
N ALA A 114 3.87 -0.95 -2.18
CA ALA A 114 2.69 -1.68 -2.63
C ALA A 114 1.80 -2.13 -1.46
N VAL A 115 2.40 -2.49 -0.32
CA VAL A 115 1.67 -2.82 0.92
C VAL A 115 1.01 -1.58 1.52
N ILE A 116 1.72 -0.45 1.56
CA ILE A 116 1.15 0.83 2.03
C ILE A 116 -0.04 1.23 1.15
N ASP A 117 0.13 1.21 -0.17
CA ASP A 117 -0.94 1.48 -1.15
C ASP A 117 -2.16 0.56 -0.94
N ALA A 118 -1.93 -0.74 -0.69
CA ALA A 118 -3.03 -1.66 -0.39
C ALA A 118 -3.82 -1.25 0.87
N VAL A 119 -3.13 -0.85 1.95
CA VAL A 119 -3.79 -0.39 3.18
C VAL A 119 -4.52 0.95 2.99
N GLU A 120 -3.93 1.88 2.25
CA GLU A 120 -4.57 3.17 1.93
C GLU A 120 -5.82 2.97 1.07
N ARG A 121 -5.76 2.09 0.06
CA ARG A 121 -6.92 1.72 -0.74
C ARG A 121 -8.03 1.12 0.12
N LEU A 122 -7.72 0.24 1.07
CA LEU A 122 -8.72 -0.30 2.00
C LEU A 122 -9.29 0.77 2.94
N SER A 123 -8.48 1.76 3.34
CA SER A 123 -8.88 2.77 4.31
C SER A 123 -9.71 3.90 3.71
N TYR A 124 -9.43 4.28 2.45
CA TYR A 124 -9.97 5.48 1.83
C TYR A 124 -10.59 5.24 0.45
N GLY A 125 -10.40 4.04 -0.12
CA GLY A 125 -10.85 3.72 -1.47
C GLY A 125 -12.33 3.34 -1.52
N LYS A 126 -13.10 4.08 -2.32
CA LYS A 126 -14.52 3.80 -2.57
C LYS A 126 -14.80 2.40 -3.13
N ALA A 127 -13.80 1.76 -3.75
CA ALA A 127 -13.92 0.41 -4.29
C ALA A 127 -14.21 -0.64 -3.21
N PHE A 128 -13.86 -0.37 -1.95
CA PHE A 128 -14.05 -1.30 -0.83
C PHE A 128 -15.18 -0.89 0.13
N GLU A 129 -15.92 0.18 -0.18
CA GLU A 129 -17.07 0.59 0.63
C GLU A 129 -18.18 -0.47 0.55
N GLY A 130 -18.52 -1.05 1.71
CA GLY A 130 -19.56 -2.09 1.81
C GLY A 130 -19.15 -3.47 1.28
N VAL A 131 -17.89 -3.66 0.91
CA VAL A 131 -17.33 -4.97 0.56
C VAL A 131 -17.03 -5.75 1.85
N ASP A 132 -17.21 -7.07 1.82
CA ASP A 132 -16.82 -7.94 2.94
C ASP A 132 -15.31 -7.79 3.25
N GLU A 133 -14.95 -7.77 4.53
CA GLU A 133 -13.57 -7.48 4.95
C GLU A 133 -12.58 -8.52 4.39
N GLU A 134 -12.94 -9.80 4.37
CA GLU A 134 -12.07 -10.84 3.83
C GLU A 134 -11.90 -10.69 2.32
N GLU A 135 -12.99 -10.43 1.59
CA GLU A 135 -12.94 -10.18 0.15
C GLU A 135 -12.08 -8.94 -0.17
N ALA A 136 -12.31 -7.84 0.55
CA ALA A 136 -11.55 -6.60 0.40
C ALA A 136 -10.05 -6.82 0.65
N LEU A 137 -9.69 -7.52 1.73
CA LEU A 137 -8.29 -7.85 2.04
C LEU A 137 -7.65 -8.70 0.94
N ARG A 138 -8.36 -9.73 0.44
CA ARG A 138 -7.85 -10.59 -0.63
C ARG A 138 -7.59 -9.80 -1.91
N GLU A 139 -8.54 -8.94 -2.29
CA GLU A 139 -8.39 -8.11 -3.49
C GLU A 139 -7.30 -7.06 -3.33
N ALA A 140 -7.28 -6.31 -2.23
CA ALA A 140 -6.32 -5.24 -2.00
C ALA A 140 -4.87 -5.75 -1.98
N PHE A 141 -4.62 -6.87 -1.30
CA PHE A 141 -3.30 -7.49 -1.12
C PHE A 141 -2.95 -8.56 -2.17
N GLN A 142 -3.81 -8.78 -3.18
CA GLN A 142 -3.55 -9.74 -4.26
C GLN A 142 -3.37 -11.20 -3.78
N ILE A 143 -4.14 -11.59 -2.76
CA ILE A 143 -4.08 -12.92 -2.14
C ILE A 143 -4.95 -13.88 -2.96
N ARG A 144 -4.34 -14.95 -3.48
CA ARG A 144 -5.09 -16.02 -4.15
C ARG A 144 -5.62 -17.01 -3.11
N GLY A 145 -6.87 -17.42 -3.28
CA GLY A 145 -7.51 -18.49 -2.49
C GLY A 145 -6.89 -19.86 -2.75
#